data_AF-A0A7S0P3G8-F1
#
_entry.id   AF-A0A7S0P3G8-F1
#
_cell.length_a   1.000
_cell.length_b   1.000
_cell.length_c   1.000
_cell.angle_alpha   90.00
_cell.angle_beta   90.00
_cell.angle_gamma   90.00
#
_symmetry.space_group_name_H-M   'P 1'
#
loop_
_entity.id
_entity.type
_entity.pdbx_description
1 polymer ?
#
loop_
_entity_poly.entity_id
_entity_poly.type
_entity_poly.pdbx_seq_one_letter_code
_entity_poly.pdbx_strand_id
1 'polypeptide(L)'
;AGRFDLSLRAASALLVTLCRMDVVQVRKDDEDSVDEIEYELTPTASVFLSDRSAPAITSPFIDTFKTNFVTPENLLQCARPVEGKDLMSAHLEESDEQVANNARHFMKHMDAQSYSCALALPVALGLDALTSATTLLDVGGGSAIYPIHAARSSPHVTGLVYELPAIKP
;
A
#
# COMPACT_ATOMS: atom_id res chain seq x y z
N ALA A 1 -12.81 -23.52 1.75
CA ALA A 1 -12.39 -22.67 2.87
C ALA A 1 -11.28 -23.39 3.64
N GLY A 2 -10.21 -22.69 4.01
CA GLY A 2 -9.12 -23.27 4.82
C GLY A 2 -9.56 -23.43 6.27
N ARG A 3 -9.14 -24.52 6.93
CA ARG A 3 -9.29 -24.70 8.37
C ARG A 3 -8.08 -24.07 9.06
N PHE A 4 -8.32 -23.17 10.01
CA PHE A 4 -7.26 -22.62 10.86
C PHE A 4 -7.10 -23.50 12.10
N ASP A 5 -5.86 -23.76 12.50
CA ASP A 5 -5.53 -24.52 13.71
C ASP A 5 -5.61 -23.60 14.95
N LEU A 6 -6.83 -23.20 15.30
CA LEU A 6 -7.13 -22.33 16.44
C LEU A 6 -8.19 -22.99 17.33
N SER A 7 -8.02 -22.87 18.65
CA SER A 7 -9.11 -23.19 19.57
C SER A 7 -10.28 -22.21 19.36
N LEU A 8 -11.51 -22.67 19.61
CA LEU A 8 -12.71 -21.83 19.49
C LEU A 8 -12.57 -20.53 20.29
N ARG A 9 -12.09 -20.62 21.54
CA ARG A 9 -11.87 -19.46 22.41
C ARG A 9 -10.89 -18.45 21.80
N ALA A 10 -9.80 -18.92 21.20
CA ALA A 10 -8.82 -18.05 20.55
C ALA A 10 -9.39 -17.40 19.29
N ALA A 11 -10.12 -18.16 18.46
CA ALA A 11 -10.80 -17.65 17.28
C ALA A 11 -11.86 -16.58 17.65
N SER A 12 -12.69 -16.84 18.66
CA SER A 12 -13.69 -15.87 19.14
C SER A 12 -13.04 -14.60 19.67
N ALA A 13 -11.95 -14.69 20.45
CA ALA A 13 -11.25 -13.51 20.96
C ALA A 13 -10.68 -12.64 19.83
N LEU A 14 -10.13 -13.27 18.79
CA LEU A 14 -9.64 -12.58 17.59
C LEU A 14 -10.78 -11.90 16.84
N LEU A 15 -11.87 -12.62 16.55
CA LEU A 15 -13.01 -12.09 15.79
C LEU A 15 -13.71 -10.94 16.53
N VAL A 16 -13.90 -11.04 17.85
CA VAL A 16 -14.43 -9.94 18.67
C VAL A 16 -13.51 -8.71 18.61
N THR A 17 -12.19 -8.91 18.62
CA THR A 17 -11.23 -7.80 18.50
C THR A 17 -11.31 -7.16 17.12
N LEU A 18 -11.35 -7.95 16.06
CA LEU A 18 -11.49 -7.47 14.68
C LEU A 18 -12.83 -6.76 14.45
N CYS A 19 -13.91 -7.20 15.10
CA CYS A 19 -15.19 -6.48 15.13
C CYS A 19 -15.06 -5.10 15.75
N ARG A 20 -14.41 -4.99 16.91
CA ARG A 20 -14.18 -3.69 17.57
C ARG A 20 -13.26 -2.76 16.79
N MET A 21 -12.43 -3.31 15.90
CA MET A 21 -11.57 -2.56 14.99
C MET A 21 -12.23 -2.25 13.64
N ASP A 22 -13.51 -2.57 13.46
CA ASP A 22 -14.28 -2.35 12.21
C ASP A 22 -13.71 -3.11 10.98
N VAL A 23 -13.02 -4.24 11.22
CA VAL A 23 -12.45 -5.08 10.17
C VAL A 23 -13.43 -6.17 9.73
N VAL A 24 -14.16 -6.75 10.69
CA VAL A 24 -15.20 -7.74 10.42
C VAL A 24 -16.50 -7.34 11.09
N GLN A 25 -17.62 -7.81 10.57
CA GLN A 25 -18.95 -7.61 11.15
C GLN A 25 -19.66 -8.96 11.28
N VAL A 26 -20.60 -9.02 12.22
CA VAL A 26 -21.45 -10.20 12.37
C VAL A 26 -22.45 -10.21 11.22
N ARG A 27 -22.36 -11.25 10.39
CA ARG A 27 -23.28 -11.50 9.28
C ARG A 27 -24.54 -12.22 9.74
N LYS A 28 -24.37 -13.20 10.62
CA LYS A 28 -25.44 -13.97 11.25
C LYS A 28 -25.06 -14.19 12.71
N ASP A 29 -25.97 -13.82 13.60
CA ASP A 29 -25.92 -14.16 15.01
C ASP A 29 -27.11 -15.08 15.29
N ASP A 30 -26.86 -16.22 15.93
CA ASP A 30 -27.92 -17.11 16.37
C ASP A 30 -28.03 -16.99 17.89
N GLU A 31 -29.14 -16.41 18.36
CA GLU A 31 -29.37 -16.19 19.79
C GLU A 31 -29.39 -17.52 20.59
N ASP A 32 -29.63 -18.65 19.92
CA ASP A 32 -29.72 -19.97 20.54
C ASP A 32 -28.40 -20.77 20.47
N SER A 33 -27.35 -20.29 19.78
CA SER A 33 -26.06 -20.98 19.66
C SER A 33 -24.85 -20.05 19.44
N VAL A 34 -23.95 -20.01 20.42
CA VAL A 34 -22.63 -19.36 20.30
C VAL A 34 -21.69 -20.02 19.30
N ASP A 35 -22.02 -21.22 18.81
CA ASP A 35 -21.23 -21.96 17.82
C ASP A 35 -21.60 -21.58 16.37
N GLU A 36 -22.63 -20.75 16.15
CA GLU A 36 -23.14 -20.36 14.83
C GLU A 36 -23.01 -18.87 14.49
N ILE A 37 -22.02 -18.16 15.06
CA ILE A 37 -21.76 -16.78 14.66
C ILE A 37 -20.96 -16.75 13.35
N GLU A 38 -21.58 -16.26 12.27
CA GLU A 38 -20.91 -16.01 11.01
C GLU A 38 -20.38 -14.57 10.99
N TYR A 39 -19.08 -14.42 10.69
CA TYR A 39 -18.43 -13.14 10.50
C TYR A 39 -18.11 -12.93 9.03
N GLU A 40 -18.21 -11.69 8.56
CA GLU A 40 -17.75 -11.27 7.23
C GLU A 40 -16.89 -10.02 7.32
N LEU A 41 -16.10 -9.73 6.28
CA LEU A 41 -15.35 -8.47 6.21
C LEU A 41 -16.33 -7.29 6.08
N THR A 42 -16.02 -6.17 6.73
CA THR A 42 -16.73 -4.92 6.45
C THR A 42 -16.47 -4.47 5.00
N PRO A 43 -17.31 -3.61 4.39
CA PRO A 43 -17.10 -3.14 3.02
C PRO A 43 -15.70 -2.52 2.83
N THR A 44 -15.24 -1.73 3.79
CA THR A 44 -13.90 -1.13 3.79
C THR A 44 -12.82 -2.22 3.86
N ALA A 45 -12.90 -3.14 4.82
CA ALA A 45 -11.92 -4.21 4.96
C ALA A 45 -11.87 -5.12 3.73
N SER A 46 -13.00 -5.36 3.07
CA SER A 46 -13.02 -6.10 1.81
C SER A 46 -12.19 -5.42 0.72
N VAL A 47 -12.27 -4.10 0.58
CA VAL A 47 -11.49 -3.38 -0.45
C VAL A 47 -9.98 -3.47 -0.18
N PHE A 48 -9.57 -3.35 1.08
CA PHE A 48 -8.17 -3.17 1.44
C PHE A 48 -7.45 -4.45 1.89
N LEU A 49 -8.17 -5.51 2.26
CA LEU A 49 -7.60 -6.70 2.93
C LEU A 49 -7.96 -8.05 2.29
N SER A 50 -8.98 -8.15 1.41
CA SER A 50 -9.48 -9.46 0.95
C SER A 50 -8.66 -10.10 -0.16
N ASP A 51 -8.02 -9.30 -1.03
CA ASP A 51 -7.34 -9.79 -2.23
C ASP A 51 -5.94 -9.18 -2.37
N ARG A 52 -4.90 -10.01 -2.26
CA ARG A 52 -3.50 -9.57 -2.35
C ARG A 52 -3.09 -9.08 -3.74
N SER A 53 -3.92 -9.32 -4.76
CA SER A 53 -3.71 -8.81 -6.11
C SER A 53 -4.48 -7.53 -6.41
N ALA A 54 -5.38 -7.10 -5.52
CA ALA A 54 -6.15 -5.87 -5.71
C ALA A 54 -5.23 -4.63 -5.66
N PRO A 55 -5.44 -3.60 -6.52
CA PRO A 55 -4.61 -2.40 -6.52
C PRO A 55 -4.60 -1.64 -5.18
N ALA A 56 -5.73 -1.65 -4.46
CA ALA A 56 -5.88 -0.97 -3.17
C ALA A 56 -5.38 -1.80 -1.97
N ILE A 57 -4.79 -2.99 -2.17
CA ILE A 57 -4.44 -3.88 -1.06
C ILE A 57 -3.43 -3.25 -0.09
N THR A 58 -3.66 -3.38 1.23
CA THR A 58 -2.75 -2.87 2.28
C THR A 58 -1.62 -3.86 2.64
N SER A 59 -1.66 -5.11 2.18
CA SER A 59 -0.65 -6.13 2.50
C SER A 59 0.79 -5.71 2.19
N PRO A 60 1.13 -5.11 1.03
CA PRO A 60 2.49 -4.63 0.77
C PRO A 60 2.96 -3.59 1.79
N PHE A 61 2.04 -2.75 2.28
CA PHE A 61 2.33 -1.82 3.37
C PHE A 61 2.68 -2.56 4.66
N ILE A 62 1.83 -3.50 5.09
CA ILE A 62 2.04 -4.29 6.30
C ILE A 62 3.32 -5.12 6.23
N ASP A 63 3.63 -5.68 5.06
CA ASP A 63 4.84 -6.48 4.84
C ASP A 63 6.10 -5.61 5.03
N THR A 64 6.10 -4.36 4.53
CA THR A 64 7.18 -3.38 4.80
C THR A 64 7.37 -3.11 6.29
N PHE A 65 6.29 -2.98 7.06
CA PHE A 65 6.40 -2.75 8.51
C PHE A 65 7.02 -3.93 9.25
N LYS A 66 6.81 -5.16 8.76
CA LYS A 66 7.40 -6.35 9.38
C LYS A 66 8.88 -6.50 9.06
N THR A 67 9.31 -6.08 7.87
CA THR A 67 10.69 -6.24 7.40
C THR A 67 11.58 -5.06 7.80
N ASN A 68 11.02 -3.85 7.78
CA ASN A 68 11.75 -2.59 7.98
C ASN A 68 11.27 -1.83 9.20
N PHE A 69 10.87 -2.52 10.28
CA PHE A 69 10.53 -1.84 11.53
C PHE A 69 11.79 -1.15 12.10
N VAL A 70 11.99 0.10 11.70
CA VAL A 70 13.07 0.93 12.23
C VAL A 70 12.67 1.28 13.65
N THR A 71 13.32 0.64 14.61
CA THR A 71 13.15 1.03 16.02
C THR A 71 13.58 2.50 16.19
N PRO A 72 13.01 3.24 17.14
CA PRO A 72 13.45 4.59 17.45
C PRO A 72 14.98 4.69 17.60
N GLU A 73 15.62 3.67 18.16
CA GLU A 73 17.07 3.56 18.32
C GLU A 73 17.80 3.49 16.97
N ASN A 74 17.32 2.65 16.04
CA ASN A 74 17.89 2.54 14.70
C ASN A 74 17.70 3.84 13.91
N LEU A 75 16.54 4.51 14.05
CA LEU A 75 16.28 5.81 13.43
C LEU A 75 17.27 6.87 13.93
N LEU A 76 17.49 6.92 15.25
CA LEU A 76 18.43 7.84 15.88
C LEU A 76 19.89 7.55 15.52
N GLN A 77 20.23 6.31 15.19
CA GLN A 77 21.55 5.93 14.69
C GLN A 77 21.73 6.35 13.22
N CYS A 78 20.74 6.11 12.36
CA CYS A 78 20.77 6.50 10.94
C CYS A 78 20.74 8.02 10.74
N ALA A 79 20.14 8.78 11.66
CA ALA A 79 20.10 10.25 11.61
C ALA A 79 21.44 10.92 12.01
N ARG A 80 22.42 10.14 12.51
CA ARG A 80 23.75 10.67 12.80
C ARG A 80 24.55 10.74 11.50
N PRO A 81 25.20 11.87 11.18
CA PRO A 81 26.13 11.92 10.06
C PRO A 81 27.20 10.85 10.29
N VAL A 82 27.31 9.89 9.37
CA VAL A 82 28.40 8.93 9.40
C VAL A 82 29.59 9.62 8.71
N GLU A 83 30.58 10.06 9.49
CA GLU A 83 31.82 10.57 8.92
C GLU A 83 32.44 9.52 8.00
N GLY A 84 32.61 9.86 6.72
CA GLY A 84 33.31 9.03 5.74
C GLY A 84 32.46 8.06 4.91
N LYS A 85 31.13 7.99 5.10
CA LYS A 85 30.23 7.28 4.17
C LYS A 85 29.34 8.27 3.42
N ASP A 86 29.65 8.48 2.13
CA ASP A 86 28.72 9.13 1.18
C ASP A 86 27.45 8.26 1.08
N LEU A 87 26.26 8.85 0.91
CA LEU A 87 25.01 8.15 0.61
C LEU A 87 25.19 7.13 -0.54
N MET A 88 26.04 7.47 -1.51
CA MET A 88 26.43 6.58 -2.61
C MET A 88 27.18 5.32 -2.16
N SER A 89 27.93 5.37 -1.05
CA SER A 89 28.69 4.22 -0.54
C SER A 89 27.82 3.18 0.18
N ALA A 90 26.65 3.56 0.69
CA ALA A 90 25.65 2.61 1.20
C ALA A 90 25.00 1.80 0.06
N HIS A 91 24.88 2.37 -1.14
CA HIS A 91 24.43 1.66 -2.34
C HIS A 91 25.49 0.73 -2.95
N LEU A 92 26.75 0.81 -2.52
CA LEU A 92 27.84 -0.05 -3.00
C LEU A 92 27.99 -1.37 -2.21
N GLU A 93 27.26 -1.55 -1.10
CA GLU A 93 27.30 -2.77 -0.28
C GLU A 93 26.22 -3.80 -0.69
N GLU A 94 25.19 -3.37 -1.44
CA GLU A 94 24.12 -4.23 -1.96
C GLU A 94 24.45 -4.69 -3.38
N SER A 95 24.10 -5.93 -3.74
CA SER A 95 24.17 -6.35 -5.16
C SER A 95 23.10 -5.64 -5.99
N ASP A 96 23.34 -5.44 -7.29
CA ASP A 96 22.36 -4.85 -8.21
C ASP A 96 20.99 -5.56 -8.14
N GLU A 97 20.98 -6.87 -7.94
CA GLU A 97 19.77 -7.67 -7.75
C GLU A 97 19.02 -7.32 -6.44
N GLN A 98 19.74 -7.10 -5.34
CA GLN A 98 19.17 -6.67 -4.06
C GLN A 98 18.60 -5.26 -4.16
N VAL A 99 19.35 -4.33 -4.76
CA VAL A 99 18.89 -2.95 -4.99
C VAL A 99 17.63 -2.96 -5.86
N ALA A 100 17.61 -3.76 -6.93
CA ALA A 100 16.46 -3.88 -7.82
C ALA A 100 15.25 -4.52 -7.11
N ASN A 101 15.45 -5.50 -6.22
CA ASN A 101 14.37 -6.08 -5.41
C ASN A 101 13.81 -5.08 -4.40
N ASN A 102 14.68 -4.34 -3.71
CA ASN A 102 14.30 -3.31 -2.75
C ASN A 102 13.50 -2.20 -3.45
N ALA A 103 13.96 -1.73 -4.61
CA ALA A 103 13.27 -0.75 -5.42
C ALA A 103 11.89 -1.25 -5.90
N ARG A 104 11.78 -2.52 -6.35
CA ARG A 104 10.48 -3.12 -6.71
C ARG A 104 9.52 -3.22 -5.53
N HIS A 105 10.03 -3.60 -4.36
CA HIS A 105 9.23 -3.69 -3.13
C HIS A 105 8.74 -2.31 -2.70
N PHE A 106 9.62 -1.32 -2.69
CA PHE A 106 9.27 0.08 -2.40
C PHE A 106 8.24 0.63 -3.40
N MET A 107 8.41 0.35 -4.69
CA MET A 107 7.46 0.80 -5.71
C MET A 107 6.06 0.22 -5.49
N LYS A 108 5.95 -1.09 -5.23
CA LYS A 108 4.66 -1.73 -4.91
C LYS A 108 4.01 -1.16 -3.65
N HIS A 109 4.82 -0.83 -2.66
CA HIS A 109 4.35 -0.19 -1.42
C HIS A 109 3.75 1.19 -1.71
N MET A 110 4.48 2.05 -2.43
CA MET A 110 4.02 3.39 -2.79
C MET A 110 2.79 3.36 -3.69
N ASP A 111 2.74 2.42 -4.63
CA ASP A 111 1.61 2.23 -5.55
C ASP A 111 0.32 1.91 -4.80
N ALA A 112 0.37 0.94 -3.88
CA ALA A 112 -0.78 0.55 -3.05
C ALA A 112 -1.28 1.69 -2.16
N GLN A 113 -0.38 2.46 -1.53
CA GLN A 113 -0.76 3.62 -0.72
C GLN A 113 -1.35 4.77 -1.55
N SER A 114 -0.84 4.95 -2.76
CA SER A 114 -1.21 6.05 -3.63
C SER A 114 -2.50 5.79 -4.40
N TYR A 115 -2.95 4.54 -4.50
CA TYR A 115 -4.05 4.15 -5.38
C TYR A 115 -5.35 4.94 -5.17
N SER A 116 -5.86 5.00 -3.93
CA SER A 116 -7.10 5.73 -3.64
C SER A 116 -6.96 7.24 -3.91
N CYS A 117 -5.80 7.81 -3.59
CA CYS A 117 -5.50 9.22 -3.89
C CYS A 117 -5.44 9.46 -5.40
N ALA A 118 -4.80 8.56 -6.16
CA ALA A 118 -4.70 8.66 -7.60
C ALA A 118 -6.05 8.56 -8.30
N LEU A 119 -6.99 7.78 -7.77
CA LEU A 119 -8.38 7.75 -8.26
C LEU A 119 -9.13 9.05 -7.99
N ALA A 120 -8.92 9.66 -6.82
CA ALA A 120 -9.62 10.88 -6.41
C ALA A 120 -9.02 12.16 -7.02
N LEU A 121 -7.71 12.15 -7.31
CA LEU A 121 -6.94 13.31 -7.76
C LEU A 121 -7.56 14.02 -8.96
N PRO A 122 -8.02 13.33 -10.02
CA PRO A 122 -8.51 14.02 -11.21
C PRO A 122 -9.74 14.87 -10.92
N VAL A 123 -10.69 14.34 -10.15
CA VAL A 123 -11.90 15.10 -9.75
C VAL A 123 -11.51 16.24 -8.80
N ALA A 124 -10.65 15.98 -7.82
CA ALA A 124 -10.23 16.98 -6.84
C ALA A 124 -9.53 18.20 -7.48
N LEU A 125 -8.81 17.98 -8.58
CA LEU A 125 -8.11 19.01 -9.34
C LEU A 125 -8.91 19.51 -10.56
N GLY A 126 -10.12 18.99 -10.80
CA GLY A 126 -10.95 19.33 -11.96
C GLY A 126 -10.35 18.93 -13.31
N LEU A 127 -9.49 17.91 -13.33
CA LEU A 127 -8.82 17.40 -14.54
C LEU A 127 -9.79 16.66 -15.47
N ASP A 128 -10.84 16.07 -14.91
CA ASP A 128 -11.90 15.35 -15.63
C ASP A 128 -12.80 16.29 -16.46
N ALA A 129 -12.96 17.54 -16.03
CA ALA A 129 -13.79 18.55 -16.67
C ALA A 129 -13.03 19.45 -17.66
N LEU A 130 -11.75 19.18 -17.92
CA LEU A 130 -10.92 20.00 -18.81
C LEU A 130 -11.42 19.94 -20.26
N THR A 131 -11.47 21.10 -20.90
CA THR A 131 -11.81 21.25 -22.33
C THR A 131 -10.60 21.59 -23.20
N SER A 132 -9.45 21.87 -22.59
CA SER A 132 -8.20 22.25 -23.26
C SER A 132 -7.05 21.36 -22.84
N ALA A 133 -6.13 21.11 -23.78
CA ALA A 133 -4.94 20.31 -23.54
C ALA A 133 -4.16 20.82 -22.31
N THR A 134 -3.86 19.91 -21.39
CA THR A 134 -3.19 20.18 -20.11
C THR A 134 -2.16 19.10 -19.85
N THR A 135 -0.99 19.50 -19.37
CA THR A 135 0.10 18.57 -19.05
C THR A 135 0.27 18.49 -17.54
N LEU A 136 0.19 17.28 -16.99
CA LEU A 136 0.53 16.96 -15.61
C LEU A 136 1.97 16.45 -15.55
N LEU A 137 2.86 17.20 -14.90
CA LEU A 137 4.23 16.77 -14.62
C LEU A 137 4.29 16.16 -13.21
N ASP A 138 4.62 14.87 -13.14
CA ASP A 138 4.78 14.11 -11.91
C ASP A 138 6.27 13.91 -11.61
N VAL A 139 6.78 14.66 -10.62
CA VAL A 139 8.20 14.67 -10.21
C VAL A 139 8.39 13.69 -9.06
N GLY A 140 9.26 12.68 -9.24
CA GLY A 140 9.34 11.53 -8.34
C GLY A 140 8.12 10.60 -8.49
N GLY A 141 7.57 10.54 -9.70
CA GLY A 141 6.29 9.89 -9.97
C GLY A 141 6.30 8.36 -9.88
N GLY A 142 7.47 7.74 -9.72
CA GLY A 142 7.63 6.30 -9.48
C GLY A 142 6.87 5.43 -10.49
N SER A 143 5.78 4.81 -10.04
CA SER A 143 4.92 3.93 -10.82
C SER A 143 4.04 4.66 -11.85
N ALA A 144 4.10 5.99 -11.88
CA ALA A 144 3.28 6.86 -12.72
C ALA A 144 1.77 6.76 -12.42
N ILE A 145 1.38 6.29 -11.23
CA ILE A 145 -0.01 6.02 -10.90
C ILE A 145 -0.89 7.28 -11.04
N TYR A 146 -0.42 8.44 -10.57
CA TYR A 146 -1.15 9.69 -10.69
C TYR A 146 -1.35 10.15 -12.14
N PRO A 147 -0.30 10.28 -12.99
CA PRO A 147 -0.47 10.66 -14.38
C PRO A 147 -1.27 9.64 -15.19
N ILE A 148 -1.20 8.34 -14.87
CA ILE A 148 -2.05 7.32 -15.51
C ILE A 148 -3.52 7.59 -15.22
N HIS A 149 -3.89 7.81 -13.95
CA HIS A 149 -5.28 8.06 -13.58
C HIS A 149 -5.77 9.44 -14.06
N ALA A 150 -4.91 10.46 -14.06
CA ALA A 150 -5.22 11.77 -14.62
C ALA A 150 -5.49 11.70 -16.13
N ALA A 151 -4.62 11.04 -16.91
CA ALA A 151 -4.81 10.88 -18.36
C ALA A 151 -6.05 10.03 -18.71
N ARG A 152 -6.42 9.06 -17.85
CA ARG A 152 -7.66 8.28 -18.02
C ARG A 152 -8.93 9.08 -17.76
N SER A 153 -8.85 10.13 -16.94
CA SER A 153 -10.02 10.94 -16.58
C SER A 153 -10.50 11.88 -17.69
N SER A 154 -9.59 12.30 -18.59
CA SER A 154 -9.90 13.22 -19.68
C SER A 154 -8.92 13.06 -20.85
N PRO A 155 -9.39 13.04 -22.11
CA PRO A 155 -8.52 12.99 -23.28
C PRO A 155 -7.66 14.25 -23.46
N HIS A 156 -7.94 15.30 -22.68
CA HIS A 156 -7.19 16.55 -22.71
C HIS A 156 -5.97 16.54 -21.77
N VAL A 157 -5.79 15.50 -20.97
CA VAL A 157 -4.66 15.40 -20.03
C VAL A 157 -3.53 14.55 -20.62
N THR A 158 -2.32 15.11 -20.64
CA THR A 158 -1.09 14.37 -20.90
C THR A 158 -0.28 14.25 -19.61
N GLY A 159 0.12 13.04 -19.26
CA GLY A 159 1.03 12.80 -18.13
C GLY A 159 2.48 12.77 -18.57
N LEU A 160 3.34 13.48 -17.85
CA LEU A 160 4.80 13.38 -17.94
C LEU A 160 5.35 12.91 -16.59
N VAL A 161 6.24 11.93 -16.61
CA VAL A 161 6.85 11.37 -15.41
C VAL A 161 8.33 11.73 -15.41
N TYR A 162 8.78 12.37 -14.34
CA TYR A 162 10.19 12.65 -14.12
C TYR A 162 10.68 11.80 -12.94
N GLU A 163 11.45 10.76 -13.24
CA GLU A 163 11.89 9.75 -12.28
C GLU A 163 13.35 9.34 -12.55
N LEU A 164 13.98 8.76 -11.54
CA LEU A 164 15.28 8.14 -11.64
C LEU A 164 15.29 7.00 -12.68
N PRO A 165 16.45 6.70 -13.30
CA PRO A 165 16.58 5.57 -14.21
C PRO A 165 16.18 4.25 -13.55
N ALA A 166 15.56 3.36 -14.33
CA ALA A 166 15.24 2.02 -13.85
C ALA A 166 16.52 1.27 -13.43
N ILE A 167 16.51 0.72 -12.21
CA ILE A 167 17.59 -0.12 -11.69
C ILE A 167 17.51 -1.45 -12.41
N LYS A 168 18.52 -1.74 -13.23
CA LYS A 168 18.64 -3.01 -13.97
C LYS A 168 19.14 -4.11 -13.03
N PRO A 169 18.63 -5.35 -13.15
CA PRO A 169 19.23 -6.49 -12.48
C PRO A 169 20.61 -6.83 -13.05
#